data_AF-A0AAV0T5Q1-F1
#
_entry.id   AF-A0AAV0T5Q1-F1
#
_cell.length_a   1.000
_cell.length_b   1.000
_cell.length_c   1.000
_cell.angle_alpha   90.00
_cell.angle_beta   90.00
_cell.angle_gamma   90.00
#
_symmetry.space_group_name_H-M   'P 1'
#
loop_
_entity.id
_entity.type
_entity.pdbx_description
1 polymer ?
#
loop_
_entity_poly.entity_id
_entity_poly.type
_entity_poly.pdbx_seq_one_letter_code
_entity_poly.pdbx_strand_id
1 'polypeptide(L)'
;MVDSNVKIYVVCSSVLYLKFLLTTCVQGSKRFLLGGRPPEDGRINSAVHAGAMIIYTVARCLYTYVYAHAIQPHRAICWILNVVTTLVGVGNAVIAIL
;
A
#
# COMPACT_ATOMS: atom_id res chain seq x y z
N MET A 1 -27.90 -0.15 -10.47
CA MET A 1 -27.77 -1.01 -9.28
C MET A 1 -26.60 -1.93 -9.53
N VAL A 2 -25.55 -1.90 -8.70
CA VAL A 2 -24.41 -2.84 -8.86
C VAL A 2 -24.89 -4.24 -8.48
N ASP A 3 -24.71 -5.20 -9.38
CA ASP A 3 -25.10 -6.60 -9.15
C ASP A 3 -24.42 -7.19 -7.90
N SER A 4 -25.16 -7.98 -7.13
CA SER A 4 -24.64 -8.64 -5.91
C SER A 4 -23.37 -9.45 -6.17
N ASN A 5 -23.23 -10.05 -7.36
CA ASN A 5 -22.04 -10.78 -7.78
C ASN A 5 -20.78 -9.90 -7.84
N VAL A 6 -20.91 -8.65 -8.31
CA VAL A 6 -19.78 -7.71 -8.39
C VAL A 6 -19.30 -7.30 -7.00
N LYS A 7 -20.22 -7.09 -6.06
CA LYS A 7 -19.88 -6.81 -4.66
C LYS A 7 -19.10 -7.97 -4.02
N ILE A 8 -19.54 -9.21 -4.25
CA ILE A 8 -18.85 -10.41 -3.74
C ILE A 8 -17.44 -10.52 -4.33
N TYR A 9 -17.28 -10.28 -5.63
CA TYR A 9 -15.98 -10.32 -6.30
C TYR A 9 -15.00 -9.27 -5.74
N VAL A 10 -15.46 -8.04 -5.50
CA VAL A 10 -14.66 -6.96 -4.90
C VAL A 10 -14.22 -7.32 -3.48
N VAL A 11 -15.11 -7.90 -2.68
CA VAL A 11 -14.78 -8.33 -1.31
C VAL A 11 -13.77 -9.49 -1.33
N CYS A 12 -13.97 -10.51 -2.17
CA CYS A 12 -13.06 -11.64 -2.26
C CYS A 12 -11.66 -11.21 -2.76
N SER A 13 -11.60 -10.38 -3.79
CA SER A 13 -10.35 -9.87 -4.35
C SER A 13 -9.57 -9.01 -3.34
N SER A 14 -10.28 -8.17 -2.57
CA SER A 14 -9.62 -7.35 -1.55
C SER A 14 -9.07 -8.17 -0.38
N VAL A 15 -9.78 -9.21 0.07
CA VAL A 15 -9.29 -10.14 1.10
C VAL A 15 -8.04 -10.91 0.63
N LEU A 16 -8.04 -11.42 -0.61
CA LEU A 16 -6.89 -12.14 -1.17
C LEU A 16 -5.66 -11.22 -1.31
N TYR A 17 -5.86 -9.98 -1.77
CA TYR A 17 -4.80 -8.97 -1.83
C TYR A 17 -4.24 -8.64 -0.44
N LEU A 18 -5.09 -8.53 0.57
CA LEU A 18 -4.68 -8.30 1.96
C LEU A 18 -3.83 -9.45 2.50
N LYS A 19 -4.26 -10.70 2.28
CA LYS A 19 -3.47 -11.89 2.66
C LYS A 19 -2.12 -11.90 1.96
N PHE A 20 -2.08 -11.68 0.65
CA PHE A 20 -0.84 -11.61 -0.12
C PHE A 20 0.09 -10.53 0.44
N LEU A 21 -0.44 -9.32 0.70
CA LEU A 21 0.32 -8.21 1.27
C LEU A 21 0.94 -8.56 2.62
N LEU A 22 0.16 -9.13 3.55
CA LEU A 22 0.67 -9.56 4.86
C LEU A 22 1.81 -10.57 4.70
N THR A 23 1.68 -11.52 3.77
CA THR A 23 2.76 -12.48 3.50
C THR A 23 4.00 -11.82 2.89
N THR A 24 3.85 -10.86 1.98
CA THR A 24 4.97 -10.09 1.39
C THR A 24 5.66 -9.20 2.43
N CYS A 25 4.91 -8.56 3.33
CA CYS A 25 5.48 -7.78 4.43
C CYS A 25 6.27 -8.67 5.40
N VAL A 26 5.75 -9.86 5.75
CA VAL A 26 6.48 -10.82 6.61
C VAL A 26 7.72 -11.37 5.90
N GLN A 27 7.63 -11.68 4.59
CA GLN A 27 8.76 -12.13 3.79
C GLN A 27 9.84 -11.05 3.66
N GLY A 28 9.44 -9.80 3.41
CA GLY A 28 10.33 -8.64 3.39
C GLY A 28 11.04 -8.44 4.72
N SER A 29 10.29 -8.41 5.83
CA SER A 29 10.84 -8.28 7.18
C SER A 29 11.84 -9.38 7.52
N LYS A 30 11.53 -10.65 7.20
CA LYS A 30 12.46 -11.77 7.42
C LYS A 30 13.70 -11.66 6.52
N ARG A 31 13.56 -11.24 5.27
CA ARG A 31 14.69 -11.02 4.35
C ARG A 31 15.59 -9.86 4.79
N PHE A 32 15.04 -8.86 5.46
CA PHE A 32 15.80 -7.77 6.08
C PHE A 32 16.58 -8.20 7.32
N LEU A 33 16.00 -9.03 8.19
CA LEU A 33 16.70 -9.58 9.35
C LEU A 33 17.88 -10.50 8.95
N LEU A 34 17.76 -11.17 7.81
CA LEU A 34 18.81 -12.05 7.27
C LEU A 34 19.90 -11.30 6.49
N GLY A 35 19.86 -9.96 6.42
CA GLY A 35 20.87 -9.17 5.72
C GLY A 35 20.89 -9.33 4.19
N GLY A 36 19.86 -9.97 3.59
CA GLY A 36 19.80 -10.25 2.16
C GLY A 36 19.38 -9.05 1.30
N ARG A 37 19.69 -7.82 1.73
CA ARG A 37 19.42 -6.59 0.99
C ARG A 37 20.43 -6.45 -0.14
N PRO A 38 19.97 -6.16 -1.37
CA PRO A 38 20.84 -5.63 -2.41
C PRO A 38 21.58 -4.37 -1.92
N PRO A 39 22.86 -4.15 -2.29
CA PRO A 39 23.68 -3.06 -1.76
C PRO A 39 23.11 -1.65 -2.02
N GLU A 40 22.25 -1.49 -3.02
CA GLU A 40 21.53 -0.25 -3.33
C GLU A 40 20.46 0.14 -2.29
N ASP A 41 19.87 -0.83 -1.60
CA ASP A 41 18.81 -0.60 -0.61
C ASP A 41 19.33 -0.18 0.78
N GLY A 42 20.65 -0.18 0.98
CA GLY A 42 21.29 0.06 2.27
C GLY A 42 21.13 1.48 2.83
N ARG A 43 20.86 2.46 1.96
CA ARG A 43 20.73 3.87 2.34
C ARG A 43 19.29 4.32 2.62
N ILE A 44 18.30 3.50 2.26
CA ILE A 44 16.88 3.83 2.40
C ILE A 44 16.44 3.56 3.84
N ASN A 45 15.81 4.55 4.50
CA ASN A 45 15.19 4.31 5.79
C ASN A 45 14.00 3.36 5.62
N SER A 46 14.23 2.09 5.95
CA SER A 46 13.34 1.01 5.55
C SER A 46 12.04 0.99 6.35
N ALA A 47 12.05 1.50 7.59
CA ALA A 47 10.85 1.61 8.42
C ALA A 47 9.87 2.63 7.84
N VAL A 48 10.38 3.80 7.44
CA VAL A 48 9.58 4.86 6.82
C VAL A 48 9.05 4.41 5.46
N HIS A 49 9.89 3.77 4.64
CA HIS A 49 9.47 3.28 3.33
C HIS A 49 8.42 2.17 3.42
N ALA A 50 8.62 1.18 4.30
CA ALA A 50 7.66 0.10 4.51
C ALA A 50 6.32 0.64 5.05
N GLY A 51 6.35 1.55 6.02
CA GLY A 51 5.15 2.19 6.55
C GLY A 51 4.37 2.95 5.48
N ALA A 52 5.07 3.75 4.66
CA ALA A 52 4.45 4.49 3.55
C ALA A 52 3.78 3.56 2.52
N MET A 53 4.43 2.45 2.17
CA MET A 53 3.88 1.47 1.22
C MET A 53 2.67 0.71 1.77
N ILE A 54 2.66 0.39 3.07
CA ILE A 54 1.50 -0.25 3.71
C ILE A 54 0.30 0.71 3.70
N ILE A 55 0.50 1.96 4.13
CA ILE A 55 -0.58 2.97 4.19
C ILE A 55 -1.10 3.29 2.78
N TYR A 56 -0.21 3.46 1.79
CA TYR A 56 -0.58 3.66 0.39
C TYR A 56 -1.45 2.51 -0.12
N THR A 57 -1.06 1.27 0.14
CA THR A 57 -1.80 0.10 -0.37
C THR A 57 -3.19 -0.01 0.25
N VAL A 58 -3.32 0.20 1.57
CA VAL A 58 -4.63 0.22 2.25
C VAL A 58 -5.50 1.34 1.69
N ALA A 59 -4.94 2.53 1.48
CA ALA A 59 -5.64 3.66 0.90
C ALA A 59 -6.08 3.43 -0.56
N ARG A 60 -5.32 2.66 -1.37
CA ARG A 60 -5.73 2.23 -2.72
C ARG A 60 -6.87 1.21 -2.69
N CYS A 61 -6.81 0.24 -1.78
CA CYS A 61 -7.90 -0.73 -1.61
C CYS A 61 -9.21 -0.04 -1.18
N LEU A 62 -9.11 0.89 -0.21
CA LEU A 62 -10.25 1.70 0.23
C LEU A 62 -10.77 2.62 -0.87
N TYR A 63 -9.88 3.23 -1.66
CA TYR A 63 -10.28 4.06 -2.80
C TYR A 63 -11.12 3.26 -3.81
N THR A 64 -10.73 2.03 -4.13
CA THR A 64 -11.49 1.14 -5.04
C THR A 64 -12.82 0.70 -4.42
N TYR A 65 -12.84 0.36 -3.14
CA TYR A 65 -14.08 0.00 -2.43
C TYR A 65 -15.09 1.16 -2.44
N VAL A 66 -14.62 2.36 -2.09
CA VAL A 66 -15.42 3.59 -2.07
C VAL A 66 -15.90 3.95 -3.48
N TYR A 67 -15.06 3.75 -4.50
CA TYR A 67 -15.42 3.92 -5.91
C TYR A 67 -16.55 2.96 -6.32
N ALA A 68 -16.46 1.69 -5.96
CA ALA A 68 -17.46 0.68 -6.29
C ALA A 68 -18.81 0.93 -5.60
N HIS A 69 -18.80 1.52 -4.40
CA HIS A 69 -20.02 1.87 -3.68
C HIS A 69 -20.54 3.29 -3.98
N ALA A 70 -19.91 4.03 -4.90
CA ALA A 70 -20.27 5.42 -5.26
C ALA A 70 -20.40 6.36 -4.05
N ILE A 71 -19.59 6.16 -3.00
CA ILE A 71 -19.66 6.94 -1.77
C ILE A 71 -18.79 8.20 -1.91
N GLN A 72 -19.43 9.36 -2.03
CA GLN A 72 -18.81 10.68 -1.86
C GLN A 72 -18.91 11.07 -0.36
N PRO A 73 -17.94 11.73 0.32
CA PRO A 73 -16.67 12.37 -0.08
C PRO A 73 -15.41 11.49 0.15
N HIS A 74 -15.58 10.28 0.68
CA HIS A 74 -14.49 9.37 1.05
C HIS A 74 -13.52 9.05 -0.10
N ARG A 75 -13.97 9.20 -1.35
CA ARG A 75 -13.13 9.07 -2.55
C ARG A 75 -11.99 10.09 -2.57
N ALA A 76 -12.28 11.34 -2.23
CA ALA A 76 -11.28 12.41 -2.21
C ALA A 76 -10.27 12.21 -1.08
N ILE A 77 -10.73 11.78 0.10
CA ILE A 77 -9.86 11.52 1.25
C ILE A 77 -8.89 10.38 0.96
N CYS A 78 -9.37 9.26 0.39
CA CYS A 78 -8.50 8.15 0.01
C CYS A 78 -7.51 8.56 -1.10
N TRP A 79 -7.90 9.46 -2.01
CA TRP A 79 -7.00 9.98 -3.03
C TRP A 79 -5.89 10.86 -2.42
N ILE A 80 -6.24 11.81 -1.54
CA ILE A 80 -5.28 12.69 -0.87
C ILE A 80 -4.29 11.86 -0.03
N LEU A 81 -4.80 10.85 0.70
CA LEU A 81 -3.97 9.95 1.51
C LEU A 81 -2.93 9.20 0.65
N ASN A 82 -3.32 8.75 -0.54
CA ASN A 82 -2.41 8.11 -1.50
C ASN A 82 -1.33 9.05 -2.03
N VAL A 83 -1.68 10.32 -2.29
CA VAL A 83 -0.72 11.33 -2.76
C VAL A 83 0.32 11.60 -1.68
N VAL A 84 -0.10 11.81 -0.44
CA VAL A 84 0.80 12.09 0.69
C VAL A 84 1.77 10.93 0.94
N THR A 85 1.29 9.69 0.93
CA THR A 85 2.17 8.52 1.12
C THR A 85 3.17 8.34 -0.01
N THR A 86 2.78 8.64 -1.25
CA THR A 86 3.71 8.63 -2.39
C THR A 86 4.82 9.67 -2.21
N LEU A 87 4.49 10.88 -1.77
CA LEU A 87 5.46 11.95 -1.51
C LEU A 87 6.44 11.56 -0.38
N VAL A 88 5.97 10.89 0.66
CA VAL A 88 6.83 10.36 1.74
C VAL A 88 7.81 9.30 1.20
N GLY A 89 7.33 8.39 0.35
CA GLY A 89 8.18 7.37 -0.28
C GLY A 89 9.26 7.98 -1.18
N VAL A 90 8.90 8.97 -1.99
CA VAL A 90 9.82 9.71 -2.85
C VAL A 90 10.84 10.51 -2.02
N GLY A 91 10.40 11.24 -1.00
CA GLY A 91 11.30 12.01 -0.12
C GLY A 91 12.34 11.11 0.56
N ASN A 92 11.92 9.93 1.03
CA ASN A 92 12.82 8.95 1.63
C ASN A 92 13.85 8.38 0.64
N ALA A 93 13.45 8.20 -0.63
CA ALA A 93 14.37 7.76 -1.69
C ALA A 93 15.36 8.87 -2.08
N VAL A 94 14.91 10.13 -2.18
CA VAL A 94 15.78 11.27 -2.52
C VAL A 94 16.84 11.50 -1.45
N ILE A 95 16.47 11.45 -0.17
CA ILE A 95 17.42 11.59 0.96
C ILE A 95 18.45 10.45 0.97
N ALA A 96 18.09 9.26 0.51
CA ALA A 96 19.01 8.12 0.44
C ALA A 96 20.04 8.23 -0.71
N ILE A 97 19.73 9.03 -1.75
CA ILE A 97 20.58 9.23 -2.93
C ILE A 97 21.55 10.42 -2.72
N LEU A 98 21.13 11.45 -1.99
CA LEU A 98 21.96 12.58 -1.56
C LEU A 98 23.03 12.16 -0.55
#